data_AF-A0A966NV85-F1
#
_entry.id   AF-A0A966NV85-F1
#
_cell.length_a   1.000
_cell.length_b   1.000
_cell.length_c   1.000
_cell.angle_alpha   90.00
_cell.angle_beta   90.00
_cell.angle_gamma   90.00
#
_symmetry.space_group_name_H-M   'P 1'
#
loop_
_entity.id
_entity.type
_entity.pdbx_description
1 polymer ?
#
loop_
_entity_poly.entity_id
_entity_poly.type
_entity_poly.pdbx_seq_one_letter_code
_entity_poly.pdbx_strand_id
1 'polypeptide(L)'
;VTDARLQAQYETHRAGIDRTSLVFGTQLSRLVNQTFANPGRSTRFGVPGRAGVWYCARELDTAVAEVAHHRIAYLAEIDRPDEEDIVCRLVLADVHGERFADLRDRHRQSTMCLDPSSYRASQAFAERLWADHGEGVVYPSVRRRRGVCFAVLRSPVLSRLRRANSYRLVIQDYRLAEVEDLGA
;
A
#
# COMPACT_ATOMS: atom_id res chain seq x y z
N VAL A 1 13.90 6.81 34.84
CA VAL A 1 13.48 7.82 33.85
C VAL A 1 12.69 7.09 32.79
N THR A 2 11.37 7.02 33.00
CA THR A 2 10.42 6.24 32.22
C THR A 2 10.17 6.95 30.90
N ASP A 3 10.40 6.25 29.79
CA ASP A 3 10.57 6.84 28.47
C ASP A 3 9.24 7.35 27.89
N ALA A 4 9.02 8.66 28.01
CA ALA A 4 7.86 9.35 27.44
C ALA A 4 7.71 9.15 25.92
N ARG A 5 8.76 8.69 25.20
CA ARG A 5 8.66 8.33 23.78
C ARG A 5 8.00 6.98 23.56
N LEU A 6 8.16 6.03 24.49
CA LEU A 6 7.46 4.75 24.45
C LEU A 6 5.98 4.97 24.78
N GLN A 7 5.68 5.86 25.74
CA GLN A 7 4.32 6.29 26.08
C GLN A 7 3.60 6.96 24.89
N ALA A 8 4.29 7.84 24.14
CA ALA A 8 3.73 8.47 22.94
C ALA A 8 3.46 7.48 21.79
N GLN A 9 4.22 6.37 21.70
CA GLN A 9 3.89 5.25 20.80
C GLN A 9 2.64 4.49 21.25
N TYR A 10 2.38 4.43 22.56
CA TYR A 10 1.17 3.82 23.11
C TYR A 10 -0.08 4.72 22.99
N GLU A 11 0.06 6.04 22.94
CA GLU A 11 -1.10 6.94 23.00
C GLU A 11 -1.78 7.21 21.65
N THR A 12 -1.20 6.79 20.52
CA THR A 12 -1.81 6.97 19.20
C THR A 12 -2.75 5.80 18.83
N HIS A 13 -3.70 5.46 19.72
CA HIS A 13 -4.75 4.44 19.52
C HIS A 13 -6.05 5.06 18.99
N ARG A 14 -6.03 5.66 17.79
CA ARG A 14 -7.21 6.32 17.21
C ARG A 14 -7.98 5.53 16.14
N ALA A 15 -7.52 4.34 15.72
CA ALA A 15 -8.06 3.64 14.53
C ALA A 15 -8.45 2.16 14.72
N GLY A 16 -8.73 1.70 15.95
CA GLY A 16 -9.22 0.32 16.16
C GLY A 16 -8.21 -0.81 15.87
N ILE A 17 -6.92 -0.50 15.94
CA ILE A 17 -5.82 -1.46 15.76
C ILE A 17 -5.57 -2.18 17.09
N ASP A 18 -5.74 -3.50 17.12
CA ASP A 18 -5.34 -4.33 18.25
C ASP A 18 -3.81 -4.44 18.33
N ARG A 19 -3.25 -4.56 19.54
CA ARG A 19 -1.79 -4.62 19.78
C ARG A 19 -1.13 -5.80 19.09
N THR A 20 -1.87 -6.89 18.88
CA THR A 20 -1.43 -8.07 18.12
C THR A 20 -1.27 -7.80 16.63
N SER A 21 -1.84 -6.70 16.14
CA SER A 21 -1.87 -6.31 14.72
C SER A 21 -0.73 -5.38 14.33
N LEU A 22 0.29 -5.20 15.18
CA LEU A 22 1.47 -4.37 14.90
C LEU A 22 2.69 -5.25 14.64
N VAL A 23 3.54 -4.85 13.71
CA VAL A 23 4.84 -5.50 13.49
C VAL A 23 5.85 -4.93 14.48
N PHE A 24 6.61 -5.80 15.15
CA PHE A 24 7.65 -5.43 16.11
C PHE A 24 9.02 -5.98 15.72
N GLY A 25 10.08 -5.49 16.36
CA GLY A 25 11.42 -6.08 16.26
C GLY A 25 12.24 -5.68 15.02
N THR A 26 11.77 -4.74 14.20
CA THR A 26 12.55 -4.22 13.05
C THR A 26 12.63 -2.69 13.06
N GLN A 27 13.70 -2.12 12.51
CA GLN A 27 13.82 -0.66 12.33
C GLN A 27 12.73 -0.08 11.40
N LEU A 28 12.11 -0.92 10.57
CA LEU A 28 11.06 -0.54 9.63
C LEU A 28 9.64 -0.73 10.17
N SER A 29 9.49 -1.35 11.34
CA SER A 29 8.21 -1.54 12.02
C SER A 29 7.42 -0.23 12.14
N ARG A 30 8.11 0.90 12.36
CA ARG A 30 7.47 2.22 12.40
C ARG A 30 6.83 2.63 11.08
N LEU A 31 7.51 2.38 9.95
CA LEU A 31 6.99 2.71 8.62
C LEU A 31 5.71 1.91 8.34
N VAL A 32 5.77 0.60 8.56
CA VAL A 32 4.64 -0.31 8.37
C VAL A 32 3.48 0.07 9.28
N ASN A 33 3.73 0.19 10.58
CA ASN A 33 2.69 0.51 11.55
C ASN A 33 2.05 1.88 11.29
N GLN A 34 2.79 2.85 10.75
CA GLN A 34 2.23 4.14 10.35
C GLN A 34 1.24 4.03 9.19
N THR A 35 1.47 3.13 8.22
CA THR A 35 0.52 2.86 7.14
C THR A 35 -0.81 2.35 7.69
N PHE A 36 -0.76 1.44 8.67
CA PHE A 36 -1.97 0.92 9.31
C PHE A 36 -2.62 1.95 10.26
N ALA A 37 -1.82 2.74 10.98
CA ALA A 37 -2.32 3.73 11.94
C ALA A 37 -2.95 4.97 11.29
N ASN A 38 -2.53 5.33 10.07
CA ASN A 38 -2.96 6.53 9.36
C ASN A 38 -3.68 6.14 8.06
N PRO A 39 -4.94 5.66 8.13
CA PRO A 39 -5.69 5.31 6.94
C PRO A 39 -5.87 6.54 6.04
N GLY A 40 -5.52 6.41 4.76
CA GLY A 40 -5.81 7.43 3.75
C GLY A 40 -7.32 7.66 3.60
N ARG A 41 -7.72 8.87 3.20
CA ARG A 41 -9.13 9.31 3.16
C ARG A 41 -10.04 8.46 2.26
N SER A 42 -9.50 7.81 1.22
CA SER A 42 -10.21 6.80 0.43
C SER A 42 -9.20 6.00 -0.41
N THR A 43 -8.92 4.76 -0.03
CA THR A 43 -8.09 3.84 -0.84
C THR A 43 -8.94 2.68 -1.34
N ARG A 44 -8.49 2.00 -2.40
CA ARG A 44 -9.27 0.95 -3.10
C ARG A 44 -9.86 -0.10 -2.15
N PHE A 45 -9.05 -0.64 -1.25
CA PHE A 45 -9.46 -1.64 -0.26
C PHE A 45 -9.47 -1.11 1.18
N GLY A 46 -9.40 0.22 1.36
CA GLY A 46 -9.47 0.84 2.68
C GLY A 46 -10.91 0.94 3.18
N VAL A 47 -11.16 0.51 4.41
CA VAL A 47 -12.49 0.58 5.03
C VAL A 47 -12.54 1.80 5.96
N PRO A 48 -13.48 2.74 5.80
CA PRO A 48 -13.61 3.89 6.68
C PRO A 48 -13.69 3.49 8.16
N GLY A 49 -12.94 4.18 9.02
CA GLY A 49 -12.90 3.91 10.46
C GLY A 49 -12.13 2.64 10.87
N ARG A 50 -11.41 1.99 9.94
CA ARG A 50 -10.54 0.84 10.22
C ARG A 50 -9.06 1.19 10.06
N ALA A 51 -8.19 0.22 10.36
CA ALA A 51 -6.78 0.29 10.04
C ALA A 51 -6.55 0.55 8.55
N GLY A 52 -5.46 1.26 8.23
CA GLY A 52 -5.00 1.45 6.87
C GLY A 52 -4.56 0.15 6.21
N VAL A 53 -4.18 0.25 4.94
CA VAL A 53 -3.87 -0.90 4.08
C VAL A 53 -2.46 -0.73 3.55
N TRP A 54 -1.64 -1.78 3.65
CA TRP A 54 -0.31 -1.80 3.05
C TRP A 54 -0.42 -2.30 1.60
N TYR A 55 -0.18 -1.40 0.66
CA TYR A 55 -0.13 -1.71 -0.75
C TYR A 55 1.30 -2.02 -1.18
N CYS A 56 1.49 -3.16 -1.84
CA CYS A 56 2.76 -3.54 -2.44
C CYS A 56 2.55 -4.30 -3.75
N ALA A 57 3.64 -4.52 -4.49
CA ALA A 57 3.61 -5.32 -5.70
C ALA A 57 4.66 -6.43 -5.64
N ARG A 58 4.46 -7.48 -6.44
CA ARG A 58 5.36 -8.62 -6.51
C ARG A 58 6.68 -8.27 -7.18
N GLU A 59 6.63 -7.48 -8.25
CA GLU A 59 7.79 -7.03 -9.02
C GLU A 59 8.04 -5.54 -8.79
N LEU A 60 9.33 -5.15 -8.76
CA LEU A 60 9.75 -3.75 -8.65
C LEU A 60 9.07 -2.86 -9.71
N ASP A 61 9.14 -3.29 -10.97
CA ASP A 61 8.53 -2.56 -12.07
C ASP A 61 7.03 -2.32 -11.91
N THR A 62 6.32 -3.26 -11.27
CA THR A 62 4.90 -3.11 -10.98
C THR A 62 4.70 -2.05 -9.88
N ALA A 63 5.52 -2.07 -8.83
CA ALA A 63 5.48 -1.06 -7.77
C ALA A 63 5.79 0.34 -8.31
N VAL A 64 6.81 0.48 -9.16
CA VAL A 64 7.17 1.73 -9.83
C VAL A 64 6.02 2.26 -10.67
N ALA A 65 5.36 1.39 -11.46
CA ALA A 65 4.22 1.78 -12.28
C ALA A 65 3.03 2.29 -11.46
N GLU A 66 2.73 1.69 -10.31
CA GLU A 66 1.66 2.15 -9.40
C GLU A 66 2.00 3.50 -8.76
N VAL A 67 3.24 3.67 -8.27
CA VAL A 67 3.71 4.93 -7.68
C VAL A 67 3.68 6.06 -8.71
N ALA A 68 4.22 5.82 -9.91
CA ALA A 68 4.22 6.78 -11.00
C ALA A 68 2.80 7.19 -11.38
N HIS A 69 1.88 6.23 -11.52
CA HIS A 69 0.49 6.52 -11.86
C HIS A 69 -0.19 7.47 -10.85
N HIS A 70 -0.04 7.20 -9.55
CA HIS A 70 -0.63 8.04 -8.52
C HIS A 70 0.02 9.42 -8.43
N ARG A 71 1.34 9.51 -8.64
CA ARG A 71 2.05 10.80 -8.71
C ARG A 71 1.60 11.62 -9.92
N ILE A 72 1.50 11.00 -11.09
CA ILE A 72 1.00 11.63 -12.32
C ILE A 72 -0.43 12.15 -12.12
N ALA A 73 -1.32 11.34 -11.54
CA ALA A 73 -2.69 11.76 -11.28
C ALA A 73 -2.76 12.97 -10.34
N TYR A 74 -1.93 12.98 -9.29
CA TYR A 74 -1.82 14.13 -8.39
C TYR A 74 -1.31 15.37 -9.12
N LEU A 75 -0.24 15.26 -9.91
CA LEU A 75 0.33 16.37 -10.67
C LEU A 75 -0.69 16.95 -11.67
N ALA A 76 -1.48 16.09 -12.31
CA ALA A 76 -2.55 16.51 -13.22
C ALA A 76 -3.69 17.22 -12.51
N GLU A 77 -4.03 16.81 -11.28
CA GLU A 77 -5.06 17.47 -10.46
C GLU A 77 -4.65 18.91 -10.07
N ILE A 78 -3.35 19.16 -9.87
CA ILE A 78 -2.82 20.47 -9.47
C ILE A 78 -2.22 21.29 -10.64
N ASP A 79 -2.37 20.82 -11.88
CA ASP A 79 -1.85 21.44 -13.11
C ASP A 79 -0.33 21.72 -13.07
N ARG A 80 0.45 20.69 -12.74
CA ARG A 80 1.91 20.74 -12.62
C ARG A 80 2.60 19.72 -13.53
N PRO A 81 2.71 19.97 -14.84
CA PRO A 81 3.26 19.01 -15.79
C PRO A 81 4.79 18.82 -15.68
N ASP A 82 5.49 19.82 -15.16
CA ASP A 82 6.97 19.89 -15.11
C ASP A 82 7.54 19.77 -13.69
N GLU A 83 6.72 19.37 -12.70
CA GLU A 83 7.12 19.36 -11.30
C GLU A 83 7.80 18.06 -10.87
N GLU A 84 8.73 18.21 -9.93
CA GLU A 84 9.90 17.39 -9.62
C GLU A 84 9.73 15.87 -9.59
N ASP A 85 10.81 15.23 -10.04
CA ASP A 85 11.18 13.84 -9.80
C ASP A 85 10.90 13.44 -8.36
N ILE A 86 10.36 12.23 -8.18
CA ILE A 86 10.17 11.68 -6.84
C ILE A 86 11.27 10.68 -6.54
N VAL A 87 11.91 10.82 -5.38
CA VAL A 87 12.81 9.81 -4.84
C VAL A 87 12.04 8.89 -3.91
N CYS A 88 11.94 7.63 -4.29
CA CYS A 88 11.25 6.58 -3.55
C CYS A 88 12.25 5.59 -2.98
N ARG A 89 12.14 5.27 -1.70
CA ARG A 89 12.93 4.20 -1.10
C ARG A 89 12.22 2.86 -1.23
N LEU A 90 12.86 1.87 -1.85
CA LEU A 90 12.29 0.53 -1.92
C LEU A 90 12.32 -0.14 -0.54
N VAL A 91 11.17 -0.68 -0.15
CA VAL A 91 11.02 -1.53 1.02
C VAL A 91 10.50 -2.87 0.56
N LEU A 92 11.24 -3.93 0.89
CA LEU A 92 10.84 -5.30 0.63
C LEU A 92 10.28 -5.91 1.92
N ALA A 93 9.25 -6.72 1.77
CA ALA A 93 8.67 -7.51 2.83
C ALA A 93 8.32 -8.89 2.29
N ASP A 94 8.44 -9.91 3.13
CA ASP A 94 7.90 -11.21 2.82
C ASP A 94 6.46 -11.25 3.33
N VAL A 95 5.51 -11.63 2.46
CA VAL A 95 4.08 -11.71 2.78
C VAL A 95 3.74 -13.19 2.99
N HIS A 96 3.38 -13.55 4.22
CA HIS A 96 3.02 -14.91 4.61
C HIS A 96 1.60 -14.90 5.18
N GLY A 97 0.61 -15.19 4.33
CA GLY A 97 -0.78 -15.31 4.74
C GLY A 97 -1.51 -16.38 3.94
N GLU A 98 -2.50 -16.99 4.57
CA GLU A 98 -3.31 -18.08 4.03
C GLU A 98 -4.71 -17.59 3.60
N ARG A 99 -5.14 -16.44 4.11
CA ARG A 99 -6.50 -15.89 3.91
C ARG A 99 -6.49 -14.66 3.00
N PHE A 100 -5.80 -14.78 1.87
CA PHE A 100 -5.84 -13.78 0.82
C PHE A 100 -6.96 -14.08 -0.16
N ALA A 101 -7.82 -13.08 -0.40
CA ALA A 101 -8.75 -13.15 -1.51
C ALA A 101 -8.01 -12.96 -2.83
N ASP A 102 -8.23 -13.87 -3.79
CA ASP A 102 -7.65 -13.79 -5.12
C ASP A 102 -8.63 -13.15 -6.11
N LEU A 103 -8.29 -11.96 -6.59
CA LEU A 103 -9.06 -11.23 -7.61
C LEU A 103 -8.35 -11.21 -8.97
N ARG A 104 -7.41 -12.13 -9.20
CA ARG A 104 -6.73 -12.28 -10.51
C ARG A 104 -7.56 -13.04 -11.53
N ASP A 105 -8.63 -13.67 -11.09
CA ASP A 105 -9.64 -14.23 -11.98
C ASP A 105 -10.41 -13.13 -12.75
N ARG A 106 -11.26 -13.56 -13.68
CA ARG A 106 -12.15 -12.67 -14.44
C ARG A 106 -13.60 -12.77 -13.97
N HIS A 107 -13.83 -13.16 -12.72
CA HIS A 107 -15.18 -13.20 -12.18
C HIS A 107 -15.72 -11.77 -11.99
N ARG A 108 -17.05 -11.65 -12.10
CA ARG A 108 -17.76 -10.37 -12.02
C ARG A 108 -17.38 -9.57 -10.76
N GLN A 109 -17.24 -10.24 -9.61
CA GLN A 109 -16.86 -9.59 -8.36
C GLN A 109 -15.45 -8.97 -8.45
N SER A 110 -14.48 -9.70 -8.99
CA SER A 110 -13.11 -9.24 -9.21
C SER A 110 -13.08 -8.04 -10.15
N THR A 111 -13.80 -8.09 -11.27
CA THR A 111 -13.93 -6.94 -12.18
C THR A 111 -14.51 -5.71 -11.49
N MET A 112 -15.58 -5.87 -10.70
CA MET A 112 -16.18 -4.76 -9.95
C MET A 112 -15.23 -4.17 -8.91
N CYS A 113 -14.46 -5.00 -8.20
CA CYS A 113 -13.46 -4.52 -7.24
C CYS A 113 -12.28 -3.79 -7.90
N LEU A 114 -12.03 -4.04 -9.18
CA LEU A 114 -10.92 -3.46 -9.93
C LEU A 114 -11.36 -2.33 -10.87
N ASP A 115 -12.59 -1.82 -10.71
CA ASP A 115 -13.08 -0.64 -11.42
C ASP A 115 -12.11 0.54 -11.20
N PRO A 116 -11.54 1.14 -12.27
CA PRO A 116 -10.61 2.26 -12.14
C PRO A 116 -11.29 3.55 -11.68
N SER A 117 -12.61 3.69 -11.88
CA SER A 117 -13.39 4.90 -11.63
C SER A 117 -14.08 4.91 -10.26
N SER A 118 -14.18 3.76 -9.59
CA SER A 118 -14.90 3.63 -8.32
C SER A 118 -14.28 2.62 -7.37
N TYR A 119 -14.14 3.02 -6.10
CA TYR A 119 -13.71 2.12 -5.03
C TYR A 119 -14.88 1.52 -4.23
N ARG A 120 -16.13 1.83 -4.57
CA ARG A 120 -17.29 1.40 -3.77
C ARG A 120 -17.38 -0.12 -3.62
N ALA A 121 -17.20 -0.85 -4.72
CA ALA A 121 -17.29 -2.31 -4.72
C ALA A 121 -16.10 -2.96 -3.98
N SER A 122 -14.89 -2.43 -4.15
CA SER A 122 -13.70 -2.93 -3.46
C SER A 122 -13.69 -2.62 -1.97
N GLN A 123 -14.19 -1.46 -1.54
CA GLN A 123 -14.32 -1.10 -0.13
C GLN A 123 -15.37 -1.97 0.57
N ALA A 124 -16.54 -2.16 -0.06
CA ALA A 124 -17.56 -3.07 0.47
C ALA A 124 -17.06 -4.53 0.53
N PHE A 125 -16.26 -4.95 -0.45
CA PHE A 125 -15.61 -6.25 -0.45
C PHE A 125 -14.58 -6.38 0.68
N ALA A 126 -13.71 -5.38 0.85
CA ALA A 126 -12.71 -5.36 1.91
C ALA A 126 -13.34 -5.33 3.31
N GLU A 127 -14.49 -4.67 3.47
CA GLU A 127 -15.24 -4.67 4.74
C GLU A 127 -15.73 -6.07 5.12
N ARG A 128 -16.30 -6.82 4.18
CA ARG A 128 -16.70 -8.22 4.40
C ARG A 128 -15.48 -9.10 4.68
N LEU A 129 -14.44 -8.98 3.85
CA LEU A 129 -13.20 -9.72 4.02
C LEU A 129 -12.59 -9.46 5.40
N TRP A 130 -12.63 -8.23 5.88
CA TRP A 130 -12.14 -7.89 7.22
C TRP A 130 -12.95 -8.57 8.32
N ALA A 131 -14.28 -8.55 8.22
CA ALA A 131 -15.21 -9.20 9.16
C ALA A 131 -14.98 -10.72 9.21
N ASP A 132 -14.62 -11.33 8.09
CA ASP A 132 -14.33 -12.77 7.97
C ASP A 132 -12.87 -13.13 8.35
N HIS A 133 -12.14 -12.21 8.97
CA HIS A 133 -10.73 -12.37 9.35
C HIS A 133 -9.78 -12.62 8.17
N GLY A 134 -10.12 -12.11 6.99
CA GLY A 134 -9.22 -12.07 5.85
C GLY A 134 -7.99 -11.19 6.10
N GLU A 135 -6.88 -11.56 5.46
CA GLU A 135 -5.56 -10.95 5.69
C GLU A 135 -5.19 -9.93 4.61
N GLY A 136 -5.74 -10.10 3.40
CA GLY A 136 -5.47 -9.21 2.30
C GLY A 136 -6.10 -9.65 0.99
N VAL A 137 -5.78 -8.90 -0.05
CA VAL A 137 -6.25 -9.15 -1.42
C VAL A 137 -5.04 -9.24 -2.34
N VAL A 138 -4.99 -10.24 -3.21
CA VAL A 138 -4.07 -10.31 -4.35
C VAL A 138 -4.84 -10.00 -5.62
N TYR A 139 -4.32 -9.09 -6.44
CA TYR A 139 -5.03 -8.59 -7.61
C TYR A 139 -4.07 -8.22 -8.74
N PRO A 140 -4.51 -8.23 -10.02
CA PRO A 140 -3.67 -7.83 -11.13
C PRO A 140 -3.46 -6.31 -11.08
N SER A 141 -2.25 -5.85 -11.40
CA SER A 141 -2.00 -4.43 -11.59
C SER A 141 -2.85 -3.92 -12.75
N VAL A 142 -3.49 -2.77 -12.54
CA VAL A 142 -4.24 -2.06 -13.58
C VAL A 142 -3.28 -1.20 -14.42
N ARG A 143 -2.00 -1.07 -14.00
CA ARG A 143 -0.99 -0.19 -14.62
C ARG A 143 0.02 -0.97 -15.44
N ARG A 144 0.37 -2.19 -15.02
CA ARG A 144 1.34 -3.03 -15.73
C ARG A 144 0.74 -4.39 -16.08
N ARG A 145 0.77 -4.74 -17.37
CA ARG A 145 0.33 -6.05 -17.87
C ARG A 145 1.10 -7.17 -17.17
N ARG A 146 0.37 -8.16 -16.65
CA ARG A 146 0.88 -9.29 -15.84
C ARG A 146 1.48 -8.92 -14.47
N GLY A 147 1.47 -7.63 -14.08
CA GLY A 147 1.89 -7.23 -12.74
C GLY A 147 0.92 -7.74 -11.68
N VAL A 148 1.44 -8.09 -10.50
CA VAL A 148 0.62 -8.55 -9.36
C VAL A 148 0.80 -7.58 -8.19
N CYS A 149 -0.32 -7.10 -7.67
CA CYS A 149 -0.41 -6.22 -6.53
C CYS A 149 -1.05 -6.93 -5.33
N PHE A 150 -0.72 -6.46 -4.14
CA PHE A 150 -1.26 -6.92 -2.88
C PHE A 150 -1.78 -5.72 -2.09
N ALA A 151 -2.95 -5.89 -1.47
CA ALA A 151 -3.49 -5.01 -0.46
C ALA A 151 -3.54 -5.79 0.85
N VAL A 152 -2.56 -5.57 1.71
CA VAL A 152 -2.44 -6.24 3.00
C VAL A 152 -3.25 -5.46 4.03
N LEU A 153 -4.28 -6.12 4.56
CA LEU A 153 -5.21 -5.54 5.50
C LEU A 153 -4.67 -5.66 6.93
N ARG A 154 -3.98 -6.76 7.24
CA ARG A 154 -3.49 -7.05 8.59
C ARG A 154 -1.96 -7.12 8.60
N SER A 155 -1.30 -6.35 9.45
CA SER A 155 0.17 -6.31 9.45
C SER A 155 0.90 -7.61 9.89
N PRO A 156 0.32 -8.53 10.69
CA PRO A 156 1.05 -9.74 11.14
C PRO A 156 1.52 -10.68 10.02
N VAL A 157 0.92 -10.61 8.83
CA VAL A 157 1.38 -11.40 7.67
C VAL A 157 2.63 -10.81 7.00
N LEU A 158 3.10 -9.64 7.45
CA LEU A 158 4.32 -9.01 6.95
C LEU A 158 5.51 -9.40 7.81
N SER A 159 6.55 -9.94 7.18
CA SER A 159 7.80 -10.29 7.85
C SER A 159 9.03 -9.85 7.06
N ARG A 160 10.22 -9.95 7.67
CA ARG A 160 11.52 -9.73 7.01
C ARG A 160 11.61 -8.41 6.24
N LEU A 161 11.07 -7.35 6.86
CA LEU A 161 11.12 -5.99 6.34
C LEU A 161 12.57 -5.53 6.16
N ARG A 162 12.91 -5.09 4.97
CA ARG A 162 14.26 -4.65 4.60
C ARG A 162 14.22 -3.46 3.64
N ARG A 163 15.14 -2.52 3.85
CA ARG A 163 15.39 -1.45 2.88
C ARG A 163 16.19 -2.03 1.72
N ALA A 164 15.88 -1.57 0.52
CA ALA A 164 16.66 -1.78 -0.67
C ALA A 164 16.97 -0.41 -1.29
N ASN A 165 17.42 -0.41 -2.54
CA ASN A 165 17.83 0.78 -3.25
C ASN A 165 16.73 1.85 -3.28
N SER A 166 17.17 3.10 -3.43
CA SER A 166 16.27 4.22 -3.73
C SER A 166 16.20 4.42 -5.24
N TYR A 167 15.04 4.85 -5.72
CA TYR A 167 14.78 5.09 -7.14
C TYR A 167 14.30 6.52 -7.32
N ARG A 168 14.84 7.21 -8.31
CA ARG A 168 14.29 8.47 -8.81
C ARG A 168 13.34 8.16 -9.96
N LEU A 169 12.12 8.65 -9.88
CA LEU A 169 11.15 8.57 -10.98
C LEU A 169 11.01 9.98 -11.55
N VAL A 170 11.45 10.14 -12.79
CA VAL A 170 11.35 11.40 -13.54
C VAL A 170 9.99 11.44 -14.23
N ILE A 171 9.20 12.47 -13.92
CA ILE A 171 7.87 12.66 -14.51
C ILE A 171 7.88 13.93 -15.34
N GLN A 172 7.49 13.82 -16.60
CA GLN A 172 7.41 14.91 -17.56
C GLN A 172 6.11 14.77 -18.34
N ASP A 173 5.39 15.87 -18.54
CA ASP A 173 4.14 15.89 -19.31
C ASP A 173 3.14 14.80 -18.89
N TYR A 174 2.99 14.61 -17.57
CA TYR A 174 2.12 13.57 -17.00
C TYR A 174 2.47 12.14 -17.43
N ARG A 175 3.76 11.87 -17.68
CA ARG A 175 4.29 10.54 -18.05
C ARG A 175 5.54 10.22 -17.27
N LEU A 176 5.74 8.93 -16.99
CA LEU A 176 7.01 8.44 -16.45
C LEU A 176 8.05 8.45 -17.57
N ALA A 177 9.00 9.36 -17.51
CA ALA A 177 10.05 9.54 -18.51
C ALA A 177 11.24 8.62 -18.22
N GLU A 178 11.69 8.57 -16.97
CA GLU A 178 12.87 7.80 -16.57
C GLU A 178 12.72 7.22 -15.15
N VAL A 179 13.43 6.12 -14.92
CA VAL A 179 13.58 5.50 -13.60
C VAL A 179 15.08 5.28 -13.36
N GLU A 180 15.66 6.04 -12.44
CA GLU A 180 17.07 5.92 -12.08
C GLU A 180 17.22 5.13 -10.78
N ASP A 181 18.11 4.15 -10.75
CA ASP A 181 18.54 3.48 -9.51
C ASP A 181 19.63 4.32 -8.84
N LEU A 182 19.35 4.82 -7.64
CA LEU A 182 20.25 5.68 -6.87
C LEU A 182 21.16 4.87 -5.91
N GLY A 183 21.01 3.55 -5.85
CA GLY A 183 21.71 2.71 -4.87
C GLY A 183 21.10 2.77 -3.47
N ALA A 184 21.83 2.18 -2.51
CA ALA A 184 21.39 1.99 -1.12
C ALA A 184 21.49 3.26 -0.26
#